data_AF-A0AAW9QPX4-F1
#
_entry.id   AF-A0AAW9QPX4-F1
#
_cell.length_a   1.000
_cell.length_b   1.000
_cell.length_c   1.000
_cell.angle_alpha   90.00
_cell.angle_beta   90.00
_cell.angle_gamma   90.00
#
_symmetry.space_group_name_H-M   'P 1'
#
loop_
_entity.id
_entity.type
_entity.pdbx_description
1 polymer ?
#
loop_
_entity_poly.entity_id
_entity_poly.type
_entity_poly.pdbx_seq_one_letter_code
_entity_poly.pdbx_strand_id
1 'polypeptide(L)'
;METGWPFFFLVANRPALVKVDVSAPSGTAVPTGHVTARWPDGRSETLCLRSPAALPAAVDMRPQPLKQDLGNSYALALPAAWLRPGLALSIDLDGGATVSRSASELKVGASPELTLVIANMLLFGDTRPQPMGDELAEFGSKLPISGLRVATLPFDLALPRLVIPPRGDSLTPNGATQSTPAQWADRMPSCTPAQKAAGTCVPYSGYGILTSALALVAALQRANGMTELSLWYGALGLGSGLGGGLGGSSVGIADGFGLPFNHEMGHAMGLPHLGSVTGARQTSPTALMHPYVGETVQGDGQPLGGGFGRTAAYDPLDHGIVQAVCADTALEQHDPMQRSCNTLRAGRKLDHFSDSAIFKLLRYFNGDPDPVGGTVPYFSRLLPGSSAEQPVATRFQFPSDWGRAQATVDSDGTWTVKRWSATANAYVQLQRPPGGDAGFLDVPPPAPAGQRFERYYDFKFPQEVDVPVFTVFGTFNVTDDATSTIYDVRTTRGNLMRLWEPARPEHFDLMRRGTGVDGFRAGYDLHLRVTWQDGSVRTFAMPWHVSPTTDPMKGFATWAFNVPDDGRALDRVELLYRPLCVYTAGISYSCNIGLPSNGITAANVYDRARVAARWIAPR
;
A
#
# COMPACT_ATOMS: atom_id res chain seq x y z
N MET A 1 6.56 25.03 -0.51
CA MET A 1 7.25 24.82 -1.81
C MET A 1 6.71 25.84 -2.79
N GLU A 2 7.57 26.44 -3.62
CA GLU A 2 7.17 27.32 -4.72
C GLU A 2 6.49 26.54 -5.85
N THR A 3 5.60 27.18 -6.62
CA THR A 3 4.82 26.53 -7.70
C THR A 3 5.69 26.01 -8.86
N GLY A 4 6.89 26.56 -9.02
CA GLY A 4 7.89 26.13 -10.00
C GLY A 4 8.71 24.90 -9.58
N TRP A 5 8.57 24.41 -8.35
CA TRP A 5 9.33 23.24 -7.89
C TRP A 5 8.91 21.97 -8.64
N PRO A 6 9.84 21.08 -9.06
CA PRO A 6 9.50 19.88 -9.83
C PRO A 6 8.48 18.96 -9.16
N PHE A 7 8.48 18.91 -7.83
CA PHE A 7 7.57 18.08 -7.03
C PHE A 7 6.41 18.88 -6.43
N PHE A 8 6.16 20.11 -6.90
CA PHE A 8 5.01 20.89 -6.45
C PHE A 8 3.70 20.38 -7.05
N PHE A 9 2.72 20.14 -6.18
CA PHE A 9 1.34 19.86 -6.52
C PHE A 9 0.43 20.22 -5.34
N LEU A 10 -0.87 20.29 -5.62
CA LEU A 10 -1.90 20.40 -4.58
C LEU A 10 -2.89 19.25 -4.73
N VAL A 11 -3.38 18.74 -3.61
CA VAL A 11 -4.38 17.66 -3.56
C VAL A 11 -5.77 18.29 -3.43
N ALA A 12 -6.70 17.90 -4.30
CA ALA A 12 -8.05 18.40 -4.21
C ALA A 12 -8.75 17.94 -2.92
N ASN A 13 -9.59 18.79 -2.35
CA ASN A 13 -10.28 18.59 -1.06
C ASN A 13 -9.35 18.31 0.13
N ARG A 14 -8.12 18.82 0.09
CA ARG A 14 -7.18 18.77 1.22
C ARG A 14 -6.77 20.20 1.59
N PRO A 15 -6.79 20.61 2.87
CA PRO A 15 -6.29 21.93 3.25
C PRO A 15 -4.83 22.11 2.83
N ALA A 16 -4.46 23.33 2.46
CA ALA A 16 -3.10 23.67 2.04
C ALA A 16 -2.62 24.94 2.73
N LEU A 17 -1.37 24.97 3.17
CA LEU A 17 -0.77 26.19 3.72
C LEU A 17 -0.36 27.12 2.57
N VAL A 18 -0.87 28.36 2.60
CA VAL A 18 -0.25 29.49 1.91
C VAL A 18 0.63 30.22 2.92
N LYS A 19 1.91 30.33 2.59
CA LYS A 19 2.91 31.12 3.31
C LYS A 19 3.43 32.18 2.36
N VAL A 20 3.46 33.44 2.80
CA VAL A 20 3.93 34.58 2.00
C VAL A 20 5.03 35.28 2.77
N ASP A 21 6.24 35.20 2.24
CA ASP A 21 7.40 35.89 2.78
C ASP A 21 7.51 37.28 2.18
N VAL A 22 7.63 38.28 3.04
CA VAL A 22 7.64 39.69 2.65
C VAL A 22 8.76 40.37 3.41
N SER A 23 9.68 41.03 2.71
CA SER A 23 10.68 41.89 3.33
C SER A 23 10.33 43.36 3.17
N ALA A 24 10.66 44.18 4.17
CA ALA A 24 10.54 45.63 4.10
C ALA A 24 11.64 46.32 4.94
N PRO A 25 11.95 47.60 4.70
CA PRO A 25 12.84 48.37 5.56
C PRO A 25 12.40 48.31 7.04
N SER A 26 13.38 48.36 7.95
CA SER A 26 13.10 48.36 9.39
C SER A 26 12.13 49.49 9.78
N GLY A 27 11.16 49.18 10.64
CA GLY A 27 10.12 50.13 11.08
C GLY A 27 8.93 50.26 10.14
N THR A 28 8.91 49.55 8.99
CA THR A 28 7.73 49.50 8.13
C THR A 28 6.57 48.82 8.87
N ALA A 29 5.39 49.47 8.88
CA ALA A 29 4.17 48.88 9.43
C ALA A 29 3.78 47.62 8.67
N VAL A 30 3.28 46.60 9.37
CA VAL A 30 2.83 45.34 8.77
C VAL A 30 1.45 45.56 8.12
N PRO A 31 1.32 45.58 6.77
CA PRO A 31 0.02 45.76 6.13
C PRO A 31 -0.89 44.54 6.35
N THR A 32 -2.20 44.72 6.18
CA THR A 32 -3.11 43.58 6.12
C THR A 32 -2.88 42.82 4.81
N GLY A 33 -2.90 41.49 4.88
CA GLY A 33 -2.79 40.63 3.71
C GLY A 33 -4.09 39.88 3.43
N HIS A 34 -4.40 39.69 2.15
CA HIS A 34 -5.60 38.99 1.68
C HIS A 34 -5.22 37.93 0.65
N VAL A 35 -5.98 36.83 0.61
CA VAL A 35 -5.94 35.84 -0.47
C VAL A 35 -7.32 35.73 -1.08
N THR A 36 -7.41 35.99 -2.38
CA THR A 36 -8.63 35.84 -3.18
C THR A 36 -8.52 34.61 -4.07
N ALA A 37 -9.39 33.63 -3.86
CA ALA A 37 -9.57 32.47 -4.73
C ALA A 37 -10.56 32.77 -5.86
N ARG A 38 -10.31 32.19 -7.03
CA ARG A 38 -11.19 32.25 -8.22
C ARG A 38 -11.28 30.88 -8.87
N TRP A 39 -12.46 30.53 -9.38
CA TRP A 39 -12.72 29.27 -10.09
C TRP A 39 -13.30 29.51 -11.50
N PRO A 40 -13.29 28.50 -12.39
CA PRO A 40 -13.78 28.65 -13.76
C PRO A 40 -15.29 28.97 -13.88
N ASP A 41 -16.07 28.68 -12.83
CA ASP A 41 -17.50 29.00 -12.73
C ASP A 41 -17.78 30.49 -12.43
N GLY A 42 -16.73 31.30 -12.28
CA GLY A 42 -16.81 32.73 -11.95
C GLY A 42 -16.94 33.01 -10.44
N ARG A 43 -17.01 31.97 -9.60
CA ARG A 43 -17.03 32.14 -8.14
C ARG A 43 -15.71 32.72 -7.65
N SER A 44 -15.78 33.57 -6.63
CA SER A 44 -14.62 34.11 -5.94
C SER A 44 -14.88 34.27 -4.45
N GLU A 45 -13.86 33.99 -3.64
CA GLU A 45 -13.91 34.10 -2.19
C GLU A 45 -12.59 34.70 -1.69
N THR A 46 -12.64 35.53 -0.64
CA THR A 46 -11.47 36.22 -0.08
C THR A 46 -11.34 35.92 1.40
N LEU A 47 -10.11 35.63 1.86
CA LEU A 47 -9.77 35.41 3.26
C LEU A 47 -8.58 36.28 3.67
N CYS A 48 -8.54 36.70 4.93
CA CYS A 48 -7.41 37.43 5.50
C CYS A 48 -6.27 36.47 5.85
N LEU A 49 -5.04 36.90 5.57
CA LEU A 49 -3.82 36.24 6.03
C LEU A 49 -3.57 36.60 7.50
N ARG A 50 -3.06 35.64 8.29
CA ARG A 50 -2.46 35.96 9.58
C ARG A 50 -1.14 36.68 9.34
N SER A 51 -1.00 37.89 9.84
CA SER A 51 0.21 38.71 9.69
C SER A 51 1.33 38.26 10.65
N PRO A 52 2.61 38.48 10.27
CA PRO A 52 3.71 38.37 11.23
C PRO A 52 3.69 39.54 12.23
N ALA A 53 4.44 39.41 13.33
CA ALA A 53 4.57 40.49 14.32
C ALA A 53 5.38 41.69 13.77
N ALA A 54 6.32 41.42 12.86
CA ALA A 54 7.12 42.42 12.16
C ALA A 54 7.54 41.87 10.78
N LEU A 55 7.80 42.75 9.81
CA LEU A 55 8.38 42.35 8.53
C LEU A 55 9.90 42.22 8.67
N PRO A 56 10.51 41.11 8.22
CA PRO A 56 11.97 41.00 8.19
C PRO A 56 12.57 41.99 7.17
N ALA A 57 13.82 42.40 7.42
CA ALA A 57 14.56 43.26 6.47
C ALA A 57 14.94 42.54 5.16
N ALA A 58 15.01 41.20 5.19
CA ALA A 58 15.31 40.37 4.04
C ALA A 58 14.60 39.00 4.18
N VAL A 59 14.24 38.42 3.05
CA VAL A 59 13.75 37.03 2.95
C VAL A 59 14.86 36.16 2.38
N ASP A 60 14.99 34.93 2.89
CA ASP A 60 15.88 33.94 2.30
C ASP A 60 15.31 33.44 0.96
N MET A 61 15.75 34.07 -0.13
CA MET A 61 15.33 33.75 -1.51
C MET A 61 16.13 32.61 -2.14
N ARG A 62 16.97 31.90 -1.36
CA ARG A 62 17.72 30.75 -1.91
C ARG A 62 16.73 29.67 -2.39
N PRO A 63 17.07 28.90 -3.45
CA PRO A 63 16.21 27.82 -3.94
C PRO A 63 15.89 26.76 -2.88
N GLN A 64 16.77 26.63 -1.87
CA GLN A 64 16.70 25.64 -0.80
C GLN A 64 17.03 26.30 0.55
N PRO A 65 16.09 27.08 1.11
CA PRO A 65 16.28 27.76 2.38
C PRO A 65 16.43 26.74 3.50
N LEU A 66 17.49 26.85 4.30
CA LEU A 66 17.81 25.87 5.35
C LEU A 66 16.82 25.88 6.51
N LYS A 67 16.10 26.99 6.69
CA LYS A 67 15.10 27.16 7.74
C LYS A 67 13.87 27.88 7.20
N GLN A 68 12.71 27.41 7.63
CA GLN A 68 11.42 28.04 7.37
C GLN A 68 10.77 28.44 8.69
N ASP A 69 10.15 29.61 8.74
CA ASP A 69 9.52 30.15 9.95
C ASP A 69 8.14 30.73 9.60
N LEU A 70 7.12 30.44 10.41
CA LEU A 70 5.77 31.01 10.24
C LEU A 70 5.56 32.29 11.04
N GLY A 71 6.46 32.63 11.98
CA GLY A 71 6.37 33.83 12.80
C GLY A 71 6.75 35.11 12.04
N ASN A 72 7.56 34.97 10.99
CA ASN A 72 8.07 36.08 10.16
C ASN A 72 7.39 36.16 8.78
N SER A 73 6.28 35.45 8.59
CA SER A 73 5.59 35.34 7.31
C SER A 73 4.09 35.54 7.49
N TYR A 74 3.43 35.98 6.43
CA TYR A 74 1.98 35.85 6.38
C TYR A 74 1.61 34.38 6.15
N ALA A 75 0.56 33.92 6.80
CA ALA A 75 0.14 32.53 6.70
C ALA A 75 -1.38 32.37 6.71
N LEU A 76 -1.88 31.42 5.94
CA LEU A 76 -3.28 30.98 5.95
C LEU A 76 -3.35 29.50 5.56
N ALA A 77 -4.11 28.72 6.32
CA ALA A 77 -4.54 27.40 5.86
C ALA A 77 -5.75 27.58 4.94
N LEU A 78 -5.56 27.38 3.64
CA LEU A 78 -6.64 27.38 2.68
C LEU A 78 -7.64 26.25 3.01
N PRO A 79 -8.95 26.53 3.04
CA PRO A 79 -9.96 25.52 3.29
C PRO A 79 -9.90 24.40 2.24
N ALA A 80 -10.10 23.15 2.65
CA ALA A 80 -10.17 21.99 1.74
C ALA A 80 -11.11 22.25 0.55
N ALA A 81 -12.26 22.88 0.80
CA ALA A 81 -13.26 23.19 -0.22
C ALA A 81 -12.77 24.13 -1.33
N TRP A 82 -11.71 24.91 -1.08
CA TRP A 82 -11.09 25.76 -2.10
C TRP A 82 -10.21 24.99 -3.07
N LEU A 83 -9.55 23.92 -2.60
CA LEU A 83 -8.63 23.11 -3.38
C LEU A 83 -9.41 22.22 -4.34
N ARG A 84 -9.73 22.76 -5.51
CA ARG A 84 -10.37 22.07 -6.63
C ARG A 84 -9.64 22.39 -7.94
N PRO A 85 -9.67 21.50 -8.95
CA PRO A 85 -9.13 21.79 -10.27
C PRO A 85 -9.66 23.12 -10.82
N GLY A 86 -8.78 23.93 -11.39
CA GLY A 86 -9.11 25.26 -11.91
C GLY A 86 -8.99 26.41 -10.90
N LEU A 87 -8.66 26.16 -9.64
CA LEU A 87 -8.37 27.20 -8.64
C LEU A 87 -7.26 28.14 -9.14
N ALA A 88 -7.50 29.45 -9.09
CA ALA A 88 -6.49 30.49 -9.20
C ALA A 88 -6.47 31.34 -7.92
N LEU A 89 -5.31 31.87 -7.54
CA LEU A 89 -5.14 32.70 -6.34
C LEU A 89 -4.57 34.09 -6.70
N SER A 90 -5.09 35.12 -6.05
CA SER A 90 -4.45 36.44 -5.92
C SER A 90 -4.11 36.66 -4.46
N ILE A 91 -2.88 37.07 -4.17
CA ILE A 91 -2.39 37.43 -2.85
C ILE A 91 -2.06 38.91 -2.89
N ASP A 92 -2.68 39.67 -2.01
CA ASP A 92 -2.65 41.13 -2.02
C ASP A 92 -2.29 41.65 -0.62
N LEU A 93 -1.31 42.55 -0.53
CA LEU A 93 -1.01 43.32 0.68
C LEU A 93 -1.56 44.73 0.52
N ASP A 94 -2.29 45.23 1.51
CA ASP A 94 -2.91 46.55 1.45
C ASP A 94 -1.86 47.64 1.21
N GLY A 95 -1.99 48.37 0.08
CA GLY A 95 -1.04 49.40 -0.33
C GLY A 95 0.36 48.87 -0.70
N GLY A 96 0.52 47.57 -0.86
CA GLY A 96 1.79 46.90 -1.07
C GLY A 96 1.84 46.04 -2.35
N ALA A 97 2.53 44.91 -2.24
CA ALA A 97 2.73 43.99 -3.35
C ALA A 97 1.52 43.08 -3.59
N THR A 98 1.31 42.75 -4.87
CA THR A 98 0.35 41.74 -5.32
C THR A 98 1.08 40.63 -6.06
N VAL A 99 0.70 39.39 -5.79
CA VAL A 99 1.17 38.19 -6.49
C VAL A 99 -0.03 37.34 -6.88
N SER A 100 -0.09 36.91 -8.15
CA SER A 100 -1.09 35.95 -8.60
C SER A 100 -0.47 34.60 -8.95
N ARG A 101 -1.26 33.54 -8.82
CA ARG A 101 -0.95 32.17 -9.25
C ARG A 101 -2.12 31.62 -10.05
N SER A 102 -1.83 31.25 -11.29
CA SER A 102 -2.78 30.63 -12.21
C SER A 102 -3.12 29.20 -11.81
N ALA A 103 -4.22 28.66 -12.37
CA ALA A 103 -4.59 27.26 -12.15
C ALA A 103 -3.53 26.27 -12.63
N SER A 104 -2.84 26.58 -13.74
CA SER A 104 -1.73 25.76 -14.25
C SER A 104 -0.52 25.75 -13.33
N GLU A 105 -0.25 26.85 -12.60
CA GLU A 105 0.84 26.91 -11.63
C GLU A 105 0.49 26.18 -10.33
N LEU A 106 -0.77 26.26 -9.89
CA LEU A 106 -1.22 25.64 -8.64
C LEU A 106 -1.38 24.11 -8.74
N LYS A 107 -1.55 23.56 -9.94
CA LYS A 107 -1.55 22.11 -10.21
C LYS A 107 -2.42 21.33 -9.22
N VAL A 108 -3.63 21.82 -8.93
CA VAL A 108 -4.58 21.10 -8.07
C VAL A 108 -5.06 19.86 -8.81
N GLY A 109 -4.59 18.70 -8.35
CA GLY A 109 -4.84 17.40 -8.97
C GLY A 109 -6.05 16.68 -8.40
N ALA A 110 -5.98 15.35 -8.38
CA ALA A 110 -7.02 14.49 -7.86
C ALA A 110 -7.21 14.63 -6.34
N SER A 111 -8.24 13.97 -5.83
CA SER A 111 -8.58 13.90 -4.40
C SER A 111 -8.50 12.44 -3.93
N PRO A 112 -7.29 11.86 -3.80
CA PRO A 112 -7.19 10.45 -3.52
C PRO A 112 -7.58 10.12 -2.09
N GLU A 113 -8.42 9.11 -1.92
CA GLU A 113 -8.78 8.55 -0.61
C GLU A 113 -8.05 7.22 -0.40
N LEU A 114 -7.65 6.96 0.84
CA LEU A 114 -7.04 5.70 1.26
C LEU A 114 -7.98 4.97 2.22
N THR A 115 -8.26 3.70 1.93
CA THR A 115 -8.77 2.75 2.93
C THR A 115 -7.61 1.95 3.50
N LEU A 116 -7.42 1.97 4.81
CA LEU A 116 -6.45 1.18 5.55
C LEU A 116 -7.20 0.15 6.42
N VAL A 117 -6.93 -1.14 6.22
CA VAL A 117 -7.51 -2.23 7.02
C VAL A 117 -6.46 -2.76 7.99
N ILE A 118 -6.77 -2.76 9.28
CA ILE A 118 -5.90 -3.27 10.34
C ILE A 118 -6.28 -4.71 10.66
N ALA A 119 -5.31 -5.62 10.60
CA ALA A 119 -5.44 -7.01 11.02
C ALA A 119 -4.61 -7.24 12.29
N ASN A 120 -5.25 -7.39 13.44
CA ASN A 120 -4.50 -7.71 14.67
C ASN A 120 -3.99 -9.15 14.60
N MET A 121 -2.70 -9.34 14.80
CA MET A 121 -2.04 -10.64 14.75
C MET A 121 -1.48 -11.00 16.12
N LEU A 122 -2.14 -11.93 16.80
CA LEU A 122 -1.81 -12.35 18.17
C LEU A 122 -1.10 -13.69 18.11
N LEU A 123 0.23 -13.65 18.14
CA LEU A 123 1.08 -14.83 17.93
C LEU A 123 1.41 -15.53 19.26
N PHE A 124 1.44 -16.86 19.24
CA PHE A 124 2.03 -17.71 20.28
C PHE A 124 1.53 -17.44 21.71
N GLY A 125 0.22 -17.26 21.85
CA GLY A 125 -0.43 -17.04 23.14
C GLY A 125 -0.57 -15.57 23.55
N ASP A 126 -0.15 -14.62 22.71
CA ASP A 126 -0.55 -13.23 22.90
C ASP A 126 -2.08 -13.08 22.83
N THR A 127 -2.60 -12.14 23.60
CA THR A 127 -4.03 -11.85 23.74
C THR A 127 -4.33 -10.35 23.65
N ARG A 128 -3.29 -9.52 23.42
CA ARG A 128 -3.40 -8.07 23.53
C ARG A 128 -3.11 -7.40 22.19
N PRO A 129 -4.15 -6.96 21.45
CA PRO A 129 -3.93 -6.20 20.23
C PRO A 129 -3.22 -4.87 20.51
N GLN A 130 -2.60 -4.31 19.48
CA GLN A 130 -2.00 -2.98 19.57
C GLN A 130 -3.12 -1.93 19.65
N PRO A 131 -3.08 -1.01 20.63
CA PRO A 131 -4.03 0.09 20.66
C PRO A 131 -3.80 1.00 19.44
N MET A 132 -4.88 1.33 18.75
CA MET A 132 -4.87 2.38 17.72
C MET A 132 -5.05 3.73 18.42
N GLY A 133 -4.04 4.59 18.38
CA GLY A 133 -4.13 5.97 18.85
C GLY A 133 -4.14 6.97 17.70
N ASP A 134 -3.65 8.17 17.98
CA ASP A 134 -3.57 9.28 17.01
C ASP A 134 -2.59 9.02 15.86
N GLU A 135 -1.81 7.94 15.91
CA GLU A 135 -0.81 7.57 14.89
C GLU A 135 -1.45 7.39 13.51
N LEU A 136 -2.69 6.91 13.43
CA LEU A 136 -3.36 6.74 12.15
C LEU A 136 -3.77 8.09 11.53
N ALA A 137 -4.22 9.04 12.36
CA ALA A 137 -4.50 10.40 11.91
C ALA A 137 -3.20 11.10 11.50
N GLU A 138 -2.12 10.92 12.26
CA GLU A 138 -0.78 11.39 11.92
C GLU A 138 -0.27 10.78 10.62
N PHE A 139 -0.51 9.49 10.39
CA PHE A 139 -0.12 8.83 9.14
C PHE A 139 -0.85 9.42 7.95
N GLY A 140 -2.17 9.58 8.03
CA GLY A 140 -2.97 10.20 6.98
C GLY A 140 -2.55 11.65 6.67
N SER A 141 -2.12 12.39 7.70
CA SER A 141 -1.63 13.77 7.53
C SER A 141 -0.31 13.85 6.76
N LYS A 142 0.47 12.77 6.72
CA LYS A 142 1.77 12.69 6.04
C LYS A 142 1.69 12.14 4.62
N LEU A 143 0.53 11.65 4.18
CA LEU A 143 0.32 11.13 2.82
C LEU A 143 -0.34 12.17 1.91
N PRO A 144 -0.19 12.10 0.58
CA PRO A 144 -0.85 13.00 -0.36
C PRO A 144 -2.32 12.60 -0.65
N ILE A 145 -3.12 12.40 0.40
CA ILE A 145 -4.53 11.96 0.32
C ILE A 145 -5.51 13.01 0.85
N SER A 146 -6.73 13.02 0.35
CA SER A 146 -7.81 13.88 0.86
C SER A 146 -8.56 13.27 2.04
N GLY A 147 -8.52 11.94 2.18
CA GLY A 147 -9.16 11.23 3.28
C GLY A 147 -8.51 9.88 3.59
N LEU A 148 -8.50 9.52 4.87
CA LEU A 148 -8.11 8.21 5.36
C LEU A 148 -9.31 7.56 6.04
N ARG A 149 -9.72 6.39 5.54
CA ARG A 149 -10.71 5.52 6.15
C ARG A 149 -9.97 4.37 6.81
N VAL A 150 -10.15 4.18 8.10
CA VAL A 150 -9.57 3.06 8.84
C VAL A 150 -10.68 2.07 9.15
N ALA A 151 -10.42 0.80 8.83
CA ALA A 151 -11.23 -0.31 9.28
C ALA A 151 -10.33 -1.30 10.03
N THR A 152 -10.91 -2.12 10.90
CA THR A 152 -10.23 -3.25 11.53
C THR A 152 -10.91 -4.52 11.05
N LEU A 153 -10.15 -5.59 10.86
CA LEU A 153 -10.75 -6.90 10.71
C LEU A 153 -11.65 -7.16 11.92
N PRO A 154 -12.87 -7.67 11.72
CA PRO A 154 -13.86 -7.88 12.78
C PRO A 154 -13.51 -9.04 13.74
N PHE A 155 -12.30 -9.60 13.63
CA PHE A 155 -11.75 -10.59 14.54
C PHE A 155 -10.23 -10.45 14.60
N ASP A 156 -9.65 -10.83 15.75
CA ASP A 156 -8.21 -10.94 15.90
C ASP A 156 -7.70 -12.28 15.36
N LEU A 157 -6.54 -12.26 14.68
CA LEU A 157 -5.85 -13.47 14.23
C LEU A 157 -5.05 -14.06 15.39
N ALA A 158 -5.73 -14.78 16.27
CA ALA A 158 -5.09 -15.56 17.34
C ALA A 158 -4.47 -16.85 16.78
N LEU A 159 -3.13 -16.88 16.71
CA LEU A 159 -2.35 -17.92 16.08
C LEU A 159 -1.40 -18.56 17.11
N PRO A 160 -1.83 -19.62 17.83
CA PRO A 160 -0.97 -20.32 18.78
C PRO A 160 0.21 -21.01 18.09
N ARG A 161 0.07 -21.30 16.79
CA ARG A 161 1.13 -21.81 15.92
C ARG A 161 0.99 -21.17 14.54
N LEU A 162 2.10 -21.00 13.84
CA LEU A 162 2.18 -20.39 12.52
C LEU A 162 3.13 -21.22 11.64
N VAL A 163 2.73 -21.56 10.43
CA VAL A 163 3.62 -22.23 9.49
C VAL A 163 4.56 -21.21 8.85
N ILE A 164 5.86 -21.43 9.00
CA ILE A 164 6.92 -20.68 8.34
C ILE A 164 7.17 -21.31 6.96
N PRO A 165 7.20 -20.52 5.86
CA PRO A 165 7.47 -21.05 4.52
C PRO A 165 8.90 -21.61 4.41
N PRO A 166 9.19 -22.40 3.36
CA PRO A 166 10.55 -22.80 3.07
C PRO A 166 11.46 -21.59 2.86
N ARG A 167 12.68 -21.64 3.41
CA ARG A 167 13.59 -20.49 3.44
C ARG A 167 15.05 -20.87 3.62
N GLY A 168 15.96 -20.01 3.17
CA GLY A 168 17.42 -20.21 3.19
C GLY A 168 18.14 -19.72 4.45
N ASP A 169 17.43 -19.03 5.34
CA ASP A 169 17.97 -18.28 6.48
C ASP A 169 17.35 -18.73 7.81
N SER A 170 16.84 -19.96 7.87
CA SER A 170 16.44 -20.59 9.14
C SER A 170 17.66 -20.85 10.01
N LEU A 171 17.47 -20.91 11.33
CA LEU A 171 18.57 -21.13 12.27
C LEU A 171 18.76 -22.64 12.55
N THR A 172 20.00 -23.06 12.70
CA THR A 172 20.35 -24.31 13.37
C THR A 172 20.27 -24.13 14.88
N PRO A 173 20.26 -25.22 15.68
CA PRO A 173 20.32 -25.10 17.13
C PRO A 173 21.56 -24.34 17.66
N ASN A 174 22.65 -24.29 16.87
CA ASN A 174 23.87 -23.54 17.17
C ASN A 174 23.90 -22.15 16.51
N GLY A 175 22.76 -21.64 16.01
CA GLY A 175 22.61 -20.30 15.46
C GLY A 175 23.29 -20.05 14.10
N ALA A 176 23.69 -21.09 13.39
CA ALA A 176 24.11 -20.96 11.98
C ALA A 176 22.88 -20.91 11.07
N THR A 177 22.96 -20.24 9.92
CA THR A 177 21.87 -20.22 8.95
C THR A 177 21.88 -21.47 8.06
N GLN A 178 20.71 -22.00 7.75
CA GLN A 178 20.52 -23.12 6.83
C GLN A 178 19.21 -23.00 6.07
N SER A 179 19.13 -23.69 4.94
CA SER A 179 17.87 -23.90 4.23
C SER A 179 17.01 -24.93 4.94
N THR A 180 15.74 -24.61 5.17
CA THR A 180 14.74 -25.55 5.70
C THR A 180 13.48 -25.53 4.86
N PRO A 181 12.80 -26.68 4.69
CA PRO A 181 11.41 -26.74 4.25
C PRO A 181 10.47 -25.93 5.14
N ALA A 182 9.19 -25.90 4.77
CA ALA A 182 8.16 -25.32 5.63
C ALA A 182 8.17 -26.02 7.00
N GLN A 183 7.94 -25.26 8.07
CA GLN A 183 7.94 -25.79 9.43
C GLN A 183 6.97 -25.02 10.33
N TRP A 184 6.50 -25.65 11.40
CA TRP A 184 5.67 -24.98 12.40
C TRP A 184 6.52 -24.17 13.37
N ALA A 185 6.15 -22.89 13.53
CA ALA A 185 6.52 -22.07 14.67
C ALA A 185 5.41 -22.10 15.73
N ASP A 186 5.80 -22.15 16.99
CA ASP A 186 4.93 -22.29 18.16
C ASP A 186 5.34 -21.36 19.31
N ARG A 187 6.40 -20.56 19.12
CA ARG A 187 6.94 -19.60 20.09
C ARG A 187 7.77 -18.55 19.38
N MET A 188 8.12 -17.48 20.10
CA MET A 188 8.99 -16.43 19.57
C MET A 188 10.41 -16.93 19.29
N PRO A 189 11.09 -16.38 18.27
CA PRO A 189 12.43 -16.79 17.89
C PRO A 189 13.42 -16.35 18.97
N SER A 190 14.44 -17.17 19.26
CA SER A 190 15.43 -16.88 20.29
C SER A 190 16.74 -17.59 19.99
N CYS A 191 17.85 -16.85 20.02
CA CYS A 191 19.20 -17.39 19.82
C CYS A 191 20.25 -16.48 20.50
N THR A 192 20.11 -16.32 21.81
CA THR A 192 21.08 -15.65 22.68
C THR A 192 22.46 -16.33 22.62
N PRO A 193 23.56 -15.66 23.03
CA PRO A 193 24.88 -16.29 23.11
C PRO A 193 24.89 -17.58 23.95
N ALA A 194 24.13 -17.63 25.04
CA ALA A 194 24.00 -18.82 25.88
C ALA A 194 23.27 -19.97 25.16
N GLN A 195 22.15 -19.69 24.49
CA GLN A 195 21.44 -20.70 23.68
C GLN A 195 22.30 -21.21 22.53
N LYS A 196 23.06 -20.31 21.89
CA LYS A 196 24.00 -20.66 20.82
C LYS A 196 25.07 -21.63 21.31
N ALA A 197 25.69 -21.34 22.46
CA ALA A 197 26.68 -22.22 23.09
C ALA A 197 26.09 -23.56 23.54
N ALA A 198 24.83 -23.56 24.00
CA ALA A 198 24.11 -24.75 24.43
C ALA A 198 23.45 -25.55 23.29
N GLY A 199 23.46 -25.06 22.06
CA GLY A 199 22.78 -25.70 20.93
C GLY A 199 21.25 -25.73 21.09
N THR A 200 20.65 -24.66 21.60
CA THR A 200 19.22 -24.58 21.92
C THR A 200 18.51 -23.39 21.23
N CYS A 201 19.09 -22.85 20.17
CA CYS A 201 18.43 -21.81 19.38
C CYS A 201 17.12 -22.34 18.74
N VAL A 202 16.13 -21.45 18.67
CA VAL A 202 14.87 -21.72 17.97
C VAL A 202 15.15 -21.78 16.46
N PRO A 203 14.69 -22.82 15.72
CA PRO A 203 15.17 -23.11 14.37
C PRO A 203 14.55 -22.25 13.26
N TYR A 204 14.04 -21.07 13.61
CA TYR A 204 13.46 -20.08 12.69
C TYR A 204 13.75 -18.66 13.20
N SER A 205 13.87 -17.70 12.29
CA SER A 205 14.14 -16.29 12.63
C SER A 205 12.90 -15.42 12.58
N GLY A 206 12.95 -14.25 13.25
CA GLY A 206 11.89 -13.25 13.24
C GLY A 206 11.46 -12.82 11.85
N TYR A 207 12.40 -12.71 10.90
CA TYR A 207 12.09 -12.42 9.50
C TYR A 207 11.10 -13.42 8.87
N GLY A 208 11.17 -14.70 9.24
CA GLY A 208 10.22 -15.70 8.71
C GLY A 208 8.86 -15.61 9.35
N ILE A 209 8.79 -15.26 10.64
CA ILE A 209 7.51 -15.01 11.30
C ILE A 209 6.85 -13.79 10.65
N LEU A 210 7.59 -12.69 10.46
CA LEU A 210 7.10 -11.50 9.75
C LEU A 210 6.66 -11.84 8.33
N THR A 211 7.45 -12.62 7.57
CA THR A 211 7.10 -13.03 6.20
C THR A 211 5.80 -13.83 6.16
N SER A 212 5.63 -14.78 7.09
CA SER A 212 4.43 -15.62 7.19
C SER A 212 3.20 -14.81 7.58
N ALA A 213 3.37 -13.89 8.53
CA ALA A 213 2.32 -12.99 8.98
C ALA A 213 1.88 -12.04 7.84
N LEU A 214 2.84 -11.41 7.14
CA LEU A 214 2.57 -10.58 5.97
C LEU A 214 1.83 -11.35 4.87
N ALA A 215 2.28 -12.59 4.57
CA ALA A 215 1.64 -13.44 3.58
C ALA A 215 0.19 -13.78 3.94
N LEU A 216 -0.11 -13.98 5.23
CA LEU A 216 -1.46 -14.21 5.71
C LEU A 216 -2.34 -12.96 5.57
N VAL A 217 -1.83 -11.78 5.93
CA VAL A 217 -2.53 -10.49 5.73
C VAL A 217 -2.83 -10.27 4.24
N ALA A 218 -1.86 -10.52 3.36
CA ALA A 218 -2.04 -10.45 1.92
C ALA A 218 -3.09 -11.44 1.39
N ALA A 219 -3.10 -12.66 1.93
CA ALA A 219 -4.10 -13.65 1.57
C ALA A 219 -5.51 -13.19 1.96
N LEU A 220 -5.68 -12.66 3.17
CA LEU A 220 -6.97 -12.12 3.64
C LEU A 220 -7.43 -10.90 2.81
N GLN A 221 -6.51 -10.00 2.47
CA GLN A 221 -6.79 -8.88 1.56
C GLN A 221 -7.31 -9.39 0.21
N ARG A 222 -6.63 -10.39 -0.36
CA ARG A 222 -7.02 -10.98 -1.65
C ARG A 222 -8.38 -11.69 -1.57
N ALA A 223 -8.64 -12.42 -0.49
CA ALA A 223 -9.93 -13.09 -0.28
C ALA A 223 -11.11 -12.11 -0.28
N ASN A 224 -10.88 -10.87 0.14
CA ASN A 224 -11.87 -9.79 0.13
C ASN A 224 -11.88 -8.96 -1.17
N GLY A 225 -11.04 -9.28 -2.18
CA GLY A 225 -10.96 -8.49 -3.42
C GLY A 225 -10.39 -7.09 -3.23
N MET A 226 -9.59 -6.88 -2.18
CA MET A 226 -9.22 -5.53 -1.73
C MET A 226 -7.81 -5.11 -2.14
N THR A 227 -7.08 -5.93 -2.91
CA THR A 227 -5.68 -5.70 -3.30
C THR A 227 -5.48 -4.40 -4.08
N GLU A 228 -6.45 -3.99 -4.90
CA GLU A 228 -6.40 -2.75 -5.69
C GLU A 228 -7.09 -1.55 -5.00
N LEU A 229 -7.81 -1.79 -3.89
CA LEU A 229 -8.73 -0.82 -3.27
C LEU A 229 -8.29 -0.30 -1.91
N SER A 230 -7.45 -1.04 -1.19
CA SER A 230 -7.01 -0.68 0.16
C SER A 230 -5.58 -1.11 0.46
N LEU A 231 -4.98 -0.48 1.45
CA LEU A 231 -3.78 -1.00 2.10
C LEU A 231 -4.20 -1.83 3.32
N TRP A 232 -3.48 -2.91 3.60
CA TRP A 232 -3.71 -3.72 4.80
C TRP A 232 -2.47 -3.72 5.66
N TYR A 233 -2.65 -3.59 6.96
CA TYR A 233 -1.57 -3.62 7.93
C TYR A 233 -1.85 -4.65 8.99
N GLY A 234 -0.98 -5.65 9.11
CA GLY A 234 -1.05 -6.55 10.24
C GLY A 234 -0.29 -5.96 11.44
N ALA A 235 -1.03 -5.63 12.48
CA ALA A 235 -0.49 -5.12 13.72
C ALA A 235 -0.17 -6.31 14.65
N LEU A 236 1.11 -6.59 14.86
CA LEU A 236 1.53 -7.63 15.79
C LEU A 236 1.20 -7.22 17.23
N GLY A 237 0.62 -8.14 18.00
CA GLY A 237 0.16 -7.89 19.37
C GLY A 237 1.25 -7.33 20.30
N LEU A 238 0.85 -6.73 21.42
CA LEU A 238 1.75 -6.05 22.37
C LEU A 238 2.83 -6.97 22.96
N GLY A 239 2.60 -8.28 22.95
CA GLY A 239 3.56 -9.28 23.41
C GLY A 239 4.50 -9.81 22.34
N SER A 240 4.43 -9.33 21.08
CA SER A 240 5.21 -9.88 19.96
C SER A 240 6.73 -9.77 20.19
N GLY A 241 7.20 -8.54 20.46
CA GLY A 241 8.61 -8.21 20.68
C GLY A 241 9.55 -8.65 19.54
N LEU A 242 9.04 -8.82 18.31
CA LEU A 242 9.83 -9.33 17.19
C LEU A 242 10.85 -8.31 16.68
N GLY A 243 10.49 -7.03 16.77
CA GLY A 243 11.23 -5.90 16.22
C GLY A 243 11.11 -5.81 14.70
N GLY A 244 11.12 -4.57 14.20
CA GLY A 244 11.09 -4.29 12.76
C GLY A 244 9.73 -4.56 12.12
N GLY A 245 9.75 -4.77 10.80
CA GLY A 245 8.57 -5.01 9.99
C GLY A 245 8.92 -5.50 8.59
N LEU A 246 7.89 -5.76 7.79
CA LEU A 246 7.98 -5.99 6.35
C LEU A 246 6.80 -5.34 5.64
N GLY A 247 7.01 -4.88 4.41
CA GLY A 247 5.94 -4.31 3.59
C GLY A 247 6.17 -4.51 2.10
N GLY A 248 5.10 -4.36 1.33
CA GLY A 248 5.11 -4.52 -0.11
C GLY A 248 3.73 -4.90 -0.65
N SER A 249 3.48 -4.69 -1.94
CA SER A 249 2.26 -5.15 -2.62
C SER A 249 0.94 -4.79 -1.89
N SER A 250 0.84 -3.57 -1.37
CA SER A 250 -0.34 -3.07 -0.64
C SER A 250 -0.56 -3.67 0.76
N VAL A 251 0.43 -4.36 1.31
CA VAL A 251 0.39 -4.89 2.67
C VAL A 251 1.63 -4.51 3.48
N GLY A 252 1.47 -4.35 4.79
CA GLY A 252 2.56 -4.18 5.75
C GLY A 252 2.33 -5.00 7.01
N ILE A 253 3.40 -5.32 7.73
CA ILE A 253 3.38 -5.98 9.05
C ILE A 253 4.47 -5.35 9.92
N ALA A 254 4.17 -4.97 11.16
CA ALA A 254 5.20 -4.57 12.12
C ALA A 254 4.66 -4.62 13.56
N ASP A 255 5.56 -4.32 14.50
CA ASP A 255 5.20 -4.07 15.89
C ASP A 255 4.65 -2.65 16.07
N GLY A 256 3.33 -2.54 16.29
CA GLY A 256 2.64 -1.29 16.62
C GLY A 256 2.63 -0.23 15.50
N PHE A 257 2.10 0.96 15.81
CA PHE A 257 1.85 2.03 14.84
C PHE A 257 2.93 3.12 14.80
N GLY A 258 4.19 2.76 15.09
CA GLY A 258 5.30 3.72 15.15
C GLY A 258 6.07 3.88 13.84
N LEU A 259 7.36 4.18 13.97
CA LEU A 259 8.28 4.32 12.83
C LEU A 259 8.32 3.09 11.90
N PRO A 260 8.35 1.83 12.41
CA PRO A 260 8.26 0.66 11.53
C PRO A 260 6.97 0.67 10.71
N PHE A 261 5.81 0.97 11.30
CA PHE A 261 4.56 1.11 10.56
C PHE A 261 4.67 2.13 9.43
N ASN A 262 5.21 3.32 9.68
CA ASN A 262 5.41 4.33 8.63
C ASN A 262 6.28 3.81 7.47
N HIS A 263 7.39 3.13 7.81
CA HIS A 263 8.34 2.56 6.84
C HIS A 263 7.71 1.43 6.02
N GLU A 264 7.10 0.44 6.68
CA GLU A 264 6.51 -0.71 6.00
C GLU A 264 5.31 -0.33 5.14
N MET A 265 4.53 0.66 5.57
CA MET A 265 3.46 1.19 4.73
C MET A 265 4.01 1.97 3.54
N GLY A 266 5.18 2.60 3.66
CA GLY A 266 5.94 3.12 2.51
C GLY A 266 6.26 2.04 1.49
N HIS A 267 6.74 0.87 1.93
CA HIS A 267 6.93 -0.30 1.07
C HIS A 267 5.62 -0.82 0.48
N ALA A 268 4.54 -0.87 1.27
CA ALA A 268 3.21 -1.25 0.79
C ALA A 268 2.72 -0.35 -0.36
N MET A 269 3.14 0.92 -0.35
CA MET A 269 2.88 1.91 -1.39
C MET A 269 3.93 1.97 -2.50
N GLY A 270 4.85 0.99 -2.55
CA GLY A 270 5.80 0.81 -3.64
C GLY A 270 7.07 1.66 -3.54
N LEU A 271 7.37 2.25 -2.37
CA LEU A 271 8.67 2.87 -2.13
C LEU A 271 9.71 1.79 -1.80
N PRO A 272 10.90 1.79 -2.40
CA PRO A 272 12.02 0.96 -1.95
C PRO A 272 12.75 1.64 -0.78
N HIS A 273 13.77 0.98 -0.22
CA HIS A 273 14.76 1.72 0.59
C HIS A 273 15.45 2.76 -0.27
N LEU A 274 15.20 4.04 -0.01
CA LEU A 274 15.60 5.11 -0.94
C LEU A 274 17.12 5.24 -1.08
N GLY A 275 17.90 4.83 -0.07
CA GLY A 275 19.36 4.82 -0.14
C GLY A 275 19.95 3.84 -1.17
N SER A 276 19.15 2.85 -1.60
CA SER A 276 19.54 1.89 -2.64
C SER A 276 19.26 2.37 -4.07
N VAL A 277 18.54 3.48 -4.23
CA VAL A 277 18.06 3.97 -5.52
C VAL A 277 18.44 5.43 -5.81
N THR A 278 19.52 5.93 -5.20
CA THR A 278 20.05 7.29 -5.45
C THR A 278 21.22 7.33 -6.42
N GLY A 279 21.23 8.30 -7.33
CA GLY A 279 22.39 8.65 -8.15
C GLY A 279 23.02 7.45 -8.86
N ALA A 280 24.33 7.23 -8.64
CA ALA A 280 25.10 6.15 -9.28
C ALA A 280 24.67 4.72 -8.89
N ARG A 281 23.87 4.55 -7.83
CA ARG A 281 23.41 3.22 -7.37
C ARG A 281 22.21 2.70 -8.15
N GLN A 282 21.45 3.59 -8.80
CA GLN A 282 20.38 3.20 -9.71
C GLN A 282 20.87 3.26 -11.14
N THR A 283 21.15 2.10 -11.74
CA THR A 283 21.60 1.99 -13.13
C THR A 283 20.46 1.69 -14.10
N SER A 284 19.29 1.27 -13.61
CA SER A 284 18.16 0.94 -14.48
C SER A 284 17.48 2.23 -14.98
N PRO A 285 17.32 2.40 -16.31
CA PRO A 285 16.68 3.57 -16.91
C PRO A 285 15.15 3.52 -16.81
N THR A 286 14.56 2.57 -16.08
CA THR A 286 13.11 2.45 -15.88
C THR A 286 12.73 2.31 -14.41
N ALA A 287 13.71 2.14 -13.51
CA ALA A 287 13.44 2.00 -12.10
C ALA A 287 13.31 3.37 -11.42
N LEU A 288 12.77 3.36 -10.19
CA LEU A 288 12.74 4.55 -9.37
C LEU A 288 14.18 5.03 -9.10
N MET A 289 14.42 6.33 -9.29
CA MET A 289 15.65 7.03 -8.96
C MET A 289 15.31 8.21 -8.05
N HIS A 290 15.78 8.15 -6.82
CA HIS A 290 15.58 9.20 -5.82
C HIS A 290 16.68 10.27 -5.93
N PRO A 291 16.34 11.57 -5.94
CA PRO A 291 17.31 12.64 -6.23
C PRO A 291 18.21 13.04 -5.06
N TYR A 292 17.90 12.66 -3.81
CA TYR A 292 18.57 13.18 -2.63
C TYR A 292 19.53 12.16 -2.03
N VAL A 293 20.83 12.44 -2.12
CA VAL A 293 21.89 11.57 -1.60
C VAL A 293 22.06 11.65 -0.08
N GLY A 294 21.39 12.62 0.57
CA GLY A 294 21.50 12.87 2.01
C GLY A 294 22.83 13.52 2.40
N GLU A 295 23.02 13.70 3.71
CA GLU A 295 24.26 14.25 4.30
C GLU A 295 24.93 13.30 5.29
N THR A 296 24.51 12.03 5.32
CA THR A 296 25.14 10.98 6.13
C THR A 296 25.85 9.97 5.23
N VAL A 297 26.87 9.33 5.78
CA VAL A 297 27.67 8.30 5.08
C VAL A 297 27.50 6.95 5.75
N GLN A 298 27.69 5.89 4.98
CA GLN A 298 27.80 4.52 5.46
C GLN A 298 29.20 4.26 6.04
N GLY A 299 29.41 3.08 6.62
CA GLY A 299 30.72 2.68 7.16
C GLY A 299 31.85 2.60 6.12
N ASP A 300 31.52 2.55 4.83
CA ASP A 300 32.46 2.57 3.71
C ASP A 300 32.75 4.00 3.18
N GLY A 301 32.18 5.03 3.80
CA GLY A 301 32.33 6.43 3.42
C GLY A 301 31.45 6.89 2.25
N GLN A 302 30.65 6.01 1.65
CA GLN A 302 29.71 6.39 0.59
C GLN A 302 28.46 7.07 1.19
N PRO A 303 27.79 7.97 0.45
CA PRO A 303 26.53 8.55 0.90
C PRO A 303 25.50 7.47 1.26
N LEU A 304 24.79 7.64 2.37
CA LEU A 304 23.73 6.72 2.76
C LEU A 304 22.59 6.72 1.73
N GLY A 305 22.30 7.88 1.13
CA GLY A 305 21.17 8.10 0.24
C GLY A 305 19.85 8.31 1.00
N GLY A 306 18.76 8.57 0.27
CA GLY A 306 17.43 8.74 0.86
C GLY A 306 17.27 9.99 1.71
N GLY A 307 17.94 11.08 1.32
CA GLY A 307 17.78 12.38 1.98
C GLY A 307 16.34 12.90 1.89
N PHE A 308 15.95 13.74 2.85
CA PHE A 308 14.62 14.34 2.89
C PHE A 308 14.39 15.40 1.79
N GLY A 309 15.47 15.87 1.17
CA GLY A 309 15.51 17.09 0.37
C GLY A 309 15.74 18.32 1.25
N ARG A 310 15.62 19.52 0.66
CA ARG A 310 15.69 20.80 1.38
C ARG A 310 14.36 21.54 1.39
N THR A 311 13.27 20.82 1.20
CA THR A 311 11.93 21.35 1.40
C THR A 311 11.48 21.06 2.82
N ALA A 312 10.88 22.05 3.47
CA ALA A 312 10.28 21.85 4.79
C ALA A 312 8.88 21.26 4.64
N ALA A 313 8.49 20.37 5.56
CA ALA A 313 7.13 19.86 5.62
C ALA A 313 6.26 20.72 6.54
N TYR A 314 4.96 20.69 6.29
CA TYR A 314 3.94 21.31 7.14
C TYR A 314 3.12 20.20 7.78
N ASP A 315 3.01 20.21 9.10
CA ASP A 315 2.14 19.29 9.84
C ASP A 315 0.79 19.98 10.11
N PRO A 316 -0.30 19.53 9.47
CA PRO A 316 -1.61 20.15 9.66
C PRO A 316 -2.23 19.85 11.01
N LEU A 317 -1.72 18.87 11.78
CA LEU A 317 -2.30 18.50 13.08
C LEU A 317 -1.93 19.46 14.22
N ASP A 318 -0.87 20.26 14.05
CA ASP A 318 -0.44 21.26 15.02
C ASP A 318 0.01 22.58 14.36
N HIS A 319 -0.27 22.73 13.07
CA HIS A 319 -0.01 23.92 12.27
C HIS A 319 1.46 24.41 12.30
N GLY A 320 2.43 23.50 12.40
CA GLY A 320 3.85 23.87 12.43
C GLY A 320 4.66 23.32 11.27
N ILE A 321 5.89 23.83 11.17
CA ILE A 321 6.84 23.47 10.12
C ILE A 321 7.87 22.48 10.65
N VAL A 322 8.02 21.37 9.94
CA VAL A 322 9.08 20.39 10.14
C VAL A 322 10.23 20.75 9.22
N GLN A 323 11.37 21.12 9.82
CA GLN A 323 12.56 21.55 9.09
C GLN A 323 13.17 20.38 8.33
N ALA A 324 13.82 20.68 7.20
CA ALA A 324 14.52 19.66 6.40
C ALA A 324 15.82 19.16 7.05
N VAL A 325 16.25 19.75 8.18
CA VAL A 325 17.46 19.38 8.91
C VAL A 325 17.14 18.94 10.33
N CYS A 326 17.96 18.05 10.88
CA CYS A 326 17.91 17.63 12.26
C CYS A 326 18.31 18.78 13.20
N ALA A 327 17.59 18.94 14.31
CA ALA A 327 17.83 20.03 15.26
C ALA A 327 19.26 20.00 15.85
N ASP A 328 19.76 18.81 16.18
CA ASP A 328 21.01 18.66 16.94
C ASP A 328 22.27 18.70 16.06
N THR A 329 22.16 18.28 14.81
CA THR A 329 23.32 18.09 13.91
C THR A 329 23.34 19.09 12.75
N ALA A 330 22.23 19.76 12.48
CA ALA A 330 22.01 20.56 11.27
C ALA A 330 22.28 19.80 9.96
N LEU A 331 22.32 18.46 10.01
CA LEU A 331 22.36 17.60 8.84
C LEU A 331 20.95 17.44 8.30
N GLU A 332 20.83 17.27 6.99
CA GLU A 332 19.58 16.88 6.33
C GLU A 332 18.94 15.67 7.04
N GLN A 333 17.63 15.77 7.26
CA GLN A 333 16.84 14.63 7.70
C GLN A 333 16.84 13.56 6.61
N HIS A 334 16.47 12.33 6.96
CA HIS A 334 16.23 11.29 5.96
C HIS A 334 14.74 11.03 5.79
N ASP A 335 14.39 10.57 4.59
CA ASP A 335 13.09 9.98 4.36
C ASP A 335 12.90 8.75 5.28
N PRO A 336 11.67 8.46 5.78
CA PRO A 336 11.39 7.24 6.55
C PRO A 336 11.89 5.98 5.85
N MET A 337 11.98 5.97 4.53
CA MET A 337 12.50 4.84 3.75
C MET A 337 14.04 4.67 3.81
N GLN A 338 14.77 5.55 4.52
CA GLN A 338 16.21 5.44 4.73
C GLN A 338 16.65 6.17 6.00
N ARG A 339 16.07 5.80 7.15
CA ARG A 339 16.27 6.52 8.42
C ARG A 339 17.72 6.49 8.92
N SER A 340 18.26 7.65 9.28
CA SER A 340 19.50 7.73 10.09
C SER A 340 19.49 8.94 11.04
N CYS A 341 19.20 10.12 10.50
CA CYS A 341 18.98 11.36 11.25
C CYS A 341 17.57 11.87 10.99
N ASN A 342 16.71 11.82 11.99
CA ASN A 342 15.33 12.25 11.91
C ASN A 342 14.92 12.95 13.21
N THR A 343 14.28 14.10 13.12
CA THR A 343 13.77 14.82 14.28
C THR A 343 12.25 14.68 14.30
N LEU A 344 11.76 13.73 15.10
CA LEU A 344 10.35 13.65 15.42
C LEU A 344 9.97 14.85 16.28
N ARG A 345 8.87 15.51 15.93
CA ARG A 345 8.31 16.58 16.73
C ARG A 345 7.74 16.00 18.03
N ALA A 346 7.78 16.79 19.11
CA ALA A 346 7.18 16.39 20.38
C ALA A 346 5.70 15.98 20.19
N GLY A 347 5.33 14.81 20.70
CA GLY A 347 3.98 14.24 20.56
C GLY A 347 3.71 13.53 19.22
N ARG A 348 4.67 13.49 18.29
CA ARG A 348 4.57 12.78 17.01
C ARG A 348 5.37 11.48 17.03
N LYS A 349 4.90 10.49 16.27
CA LYS A 349 5.53 9.16 16.19
C LYS A 349 6.06 8.80 14.81
N LEU A 350 5.69 9.55 13.77
CA LEU A 350 5.99 9.21 12.38
C LEU A 350 6.82 10.31 11.70
N ASP A 351 7.83 9.88 10.94
CA ASP A 351 8.63 10.76 10.10
C ASP A 351 7.80 11.27 8.90
N HIS A 352 8.06 12.49 8.44
CA HIS A 352 7.53 12.95 7.16
C HIS A 352 8.26 12.26 6.01
N PHE A 353 7.55 12.00 4.90
CA PHE A 353 8.18 11.63 3.64
C PHE A 353 8.78 12.87 2.95
N SER A 354 9.89 12.68 2.24
CA SER A 354 10.48 13.69 1.34
C SER A 354 9.46 14.12 0.28
N ASP A 355 9.59 15.33 -0.27
CA ASP A 355 8.73 15.79 -1.36
C ASP A 355 8.77 14.86 -2.60
N SER A 356 9.93 14.29 -2.91
CA SER A 356 10.12 13.29 -3.96
C SER A 356 9.34 12.01 -3.67
N ALA A 357 9.41 11.47 -2.44
CA ALA A 357 8.62 10.31 -2.04
C ALA A 357 7.12 10.63 -2.05
N ILE A 358 6.71 11.79 -1.54
CA ILE A 358 5.33 12.28 -1.58
C ILE A 358 4.80 12.37 -3.02
N PHE A 359 5.61 12.87 -3.96
CA PHE A 359 5.22 12.90 -5.37
C PHE A 359 5.10 11.49 -5.96
N LYS A 360 5.99 10.56 -5.61
CA LYS A 360 5.85 9.14 -6.00
C LYS A 360 4.58 8.51 -5.40
N LEU A 361 4.25 8.81 -4.15
CA LEU A 361 3.04 8.33 -3.48
C LEU A 361 1.78 8.91 -4.14
N LEU A 362 1.78 10.18 -4.56
CA LEU A 362 0.68 10.75 -5.33
C LEU A 362 0.45 9.97 -6.63
N ARG A 363 1.54 9.63 -7.35
CA ARG A 363 1.47 8.80 -8.57
C ARG A 363 0.98 7.40 -8.28
N TYR A 364 1.38 6.80 -7.16
CA TYR A 364 0.87 5.51 -6.72
C TYR A 364 -0.64 5.53 -6.49
N PHE A 365 -1.19 6.59 -5.89
CA PHE A 365 -2.64 6.69 -5.65
C PHE A 365 -3.43 7.03 -6.93
N ASN A 366 -2.98 8.00 -7.71
CA ASN A 366 -3.74 8.50 -8.86
C ASN A 366 -3.49 7.71 -10.14
N GLY A 367 -2.29 7.17 -10.29
CA GLY A 367 -1.83 6.58 -11.52
C GLY A 367 -1.35 7.62 -12.51
N ASP A 368 -0.23 7.29 -13.12
CA ASP A 368 0.33 7.89 -14.30
C ASP A 368 1.02 6.78 -15.10
N PRO A 369 0.44 6.36 -16.24
CA PRO A 369 0.96 5.24 -17.03
C PRO A 369 2.33 5.54 -17.64
N ASP A 370 2.73 6.80 -17.69
CA ASP A 370 3.99 7.22 -18.30
C ASP A 370 5.06 7.42 -17.23
N PRO A 371 6.28 6.89 -17.40
CA PRO A 371 7.37 7.21 -16.50
C PRO A 371 7.69 8.71 -16.56
N VAL A 372 8.04 9.30 -15.41
CA VAL A 372 8.41 10.71 -15.32
C VAL A 372 9.81 10.83 -14.76
N GLY A 373 10.64 11.65 -15.41
CA GLY A 373 12.00 11.91 -14.97
C GLY A 373 12.42 13.34 -15.28
N GLY A 374 13.52 13.77 -14.67
CA GLY A 374 14.04 15.11 -14.83
C GLY A 374 15.16 15.39 -13.87
N THR A 375 15.37 16.66 -13.56
CA THR A 375 16.30 17.10 -12.52
C THR A 375 15.61 18.00 -11.51
N VAL A 376 16.17 18.02 -10.30
CA VAL A 376 15.79 18.93 -9.23
C VAL A 376 17.06 19.61 -8.70
N PRO A 377 17.05 20.93 -8.43
CA PRO A 377 18.18 21.57 -7.77
C PRO A 377 18.29 21.00 -6.35
N TYR A 378 19.47 20.54 -5.96
CA TYR A 378 19.71 19.96 -4.66
C TYR A 378 21.12 20.23 -4.15
N PHE A 379 21.21 20.58 -2.87
CA PHE A 379 22.45 20.75 -2.14
C PHE A 379 22.61 19.75 -1.00
N SER A 380 23.73 19.04 -1.07
CA SER A 380 24.30 18.23 0.01
C SER A 380 25.80 18.53 0.13
N ARG A 381 26.31 18.52 1.36
CA ARG A 381 27.76 18.60 1.64
C ARG A 381 28.56 17.45 1.02
N LEU A 382 27.90 16.35 0.65
CA LEU A 382 28.50 15.19 -0.01
C LEU A 382 28.53 15.32 -1.53
N LEU A 383 27.90 16.35 -2.12
CA LEU A 383 27.92 16.62 -3.55
C LEU A 383 29.04 17.62 -3.89
N PRO A 384 30.07 17.22 -4.67
CA PRO A 384 31.15 18.13 -5.04
C PRO A 384 30.66 19.41 -5.70
N GLY A 385 31.10 20.55 -5.18
CA GLY A 385 30.77 21.87 -5.73
C GLY A 385 29.35 22.37 -5.44
N SER A 386 28.55 21.63 -4.66
CA SER A 386 27.20 22.07 -4.30
C SER A 386 27.21 22.96 -3.05
N SER A 387 26.42 24.03 -3.05
CA SER A 387 26.10 24.85 -1.87
C SER A 387 24.63 25.25 -1.85
N ALA A 388 24.15 25.84 -0.75
CA ALA A 388 22.78 26.38 -0.69
C ALA A 388 22.54 27.49 -1.72
N GLU A 389 23.59 28.23 -2.08
CA GLU A 389 23.60 29.29 -3.09
C GLU A 389 23.79 28.74 -4.51
N GLN A 390 24.45 27.58 -4.64
CA GLN A 390 24.74 26.90 -5.91
C GLN A 390 24.35 25.42 -5.82
N PRO A 391 23.04 25.10 -5.77
CA PRO A 391 22.60 23.71 -5.74
C PRO A 391 22.93 23.03 -7.08
N VAL A 392 23.24 21.73 -7.02
CA VAL A 392 23.52 20.93 -8.23
C VAL A 392 22.22 20.31 -8.72
N ALA A 393 22.04 20.21 -10.03
CA ALA A 393 20.91 19.49 -10.61
C ALA A 393 21.08 17.98 -10.41
N THR A 394 20.30 17.37 -9.51
CA THR A 394 20.28 15.91 -9.34
C THR A 394 19.14 15.29 -10.12
N ARG A 395 19.38 14.11 -10.69
CA ARG A 395 18.39 13.40 -11.50
C ARG A 395 17.38 12.69 -10.62
N PHE A 396 16.14 12.64 -11.09
CA PHE A 396 15.11 11.76 -10.55
C PHE A 396 14.42 11.00 -11.67
N GLN A 397 13.85 9.87 -11.31
CA GLN A 397 13.02 9.07 -12.19
C GLN A 397 11.97 8.33 -11.38
N PHE A 398 10.74 8.31 -11.90
CA PHE A 398 9.65 7.52 -11.37
C PHE A 398 9.15 6.58 -12.47
N PRO A 399 8.95 5.29 -12.15
CA PRO A 399 8.37 4.35 -13.10
C PRO A 399 6.92 4.73 -13.43
N SER A 400 6.35 4.03 -14.41
CA SER A 400 4.91 4.04 -14.62
C SER A 400 4.19 3.49 -13.40
N ASP A 401 3.07 4.11 -13.03
CA ASP A 401 2.18 3.67 -11.96
C ASP A 401 0.76 3.65 -12.50
N TRP A 402 0.05 2.54 -12.40
CA TRP A 402 -1.32 2.47 -12.94
C TRP A 402 -2.38 3.06 -12.02
N GLY A 403 -1.96 3.55 -10.86
CA GLY A 403 -2.82 4.12 -9.83
C GLY A 403 -3.60 3.05 -9.07
N ARG A 404 -4.20 3.48 -7.97
CA ARG A 404 -5.13 2.64 -7.24
C ARG A 404 -6.55 2.91 -7.69
N ALA A 405 -7.36 1.86 -7.63
CA ALA A 405 -8.80 2.07 -7.65
C ALA A 405 -9.24 2.52 -6.25
N GLN A 406 -10.28 3.33 -6.21
CA GLN A 406 -10.97 3.75 -5.01
C GLN A 406 -12.36 3.19 -5.04
N ALA A 407 -12.86 2.83 -3.86
CA ALA A 407 -14.23 2.42 -3.72
C ALA A 407 -14.99 3.36 -2.80
N THR A 408 -16.25 3.61 -3.14
CA THR A 408 -17.21 4.26 -2.25
C THR A 408 -18.41 3.33 -2.10
N VAL A 409 -18.87 3.17 -0.85
CA VAL A 409 -20.20 2.66 -0.56
C VAL A 409 -21.09 3.88 -0.40
N ASP A 410 -22.11 4.00 -1.23
CA ASP A 410 -23.14 5.02 -1.10
C ASP A 410 -24.12 4.65 0.04
N SER A 411 -24.95 5.60 0.46
CA SER A 411 -25.86 5.40 1.61
C SER A 411 -26.89 4.29 1.42
N ASP A 412 -27.17 3.92 0.18
CA ASP A 412 -28.06 2.83 -0.21
C ASP A 412 -27.35 1.46 -0.27
N GLY A 413 -26.06 1.41 0.05
CA GLY A 413 -25.21 0.22 -0.05
C GLY A 413 -24.61 0.01 -1.44
N THR A 414 -24.90 0.89 -2.41
CA THR A 414 -24.33 0.77 -3.76
C THR A 414 -22.82 1.00 -3.70
N TRP A 415 -22.07 0.02 -4.18
CA TRP A 415 -20.62 0.09 -4.28
C TRP A 415 -20.21 0.60 -5.65
N THR A 416 -19.45 1.70 -5.68
CA THR A 416 -18.84 2.18 -6.91
C THR A 416 -17.32 2.10 -6.80
N VAL A 417 -16.69 1.64 -7.88
CA VAL A 417 -15.24 1.63 -8.01
C VAL A 417 -14.86 2.70 -9.03
N LYS A 418 -13.89 3.54 -8.72
CA LYS A 418 -13.39 4.59 -9.60
C LYS A 418 -11.87 4.59 -9.65
N ARG A 419 -11.30 5.06 -10.75
CA ARG A 419 -9.86 5.28 -10.91
C ARG A 419 -9.63 6.64 -11.55
N TRP A 420 -8.58 7.32 -11.13
CA TRP A 420 -8.23 8.58 -11.75
C TRP A 420 -7.73 8.36 -13.19
N SER A 421 -8.20 9.18 -14.12
CA SER A 421 -7.73 9.23 -15.49
C SER A 421 -7.00 10.56 -15.70
N ALA A 422 -5.69 10.50 -15.88
CA ALA A 422 -4.88 11.68 -16.18
C ALA A 422 -5.35 12.37 -17.47
N THR A 423 -5.71 11.60 -18.51
CA THR A 423 -6.24 12.12 -19.77
C THR A 423 -7.56 12.88 -19.60
N ALA A 424 -8.48 12.35 -18.78
CA ALA A 424 -9.76 13.02 -18.52
C ALA A 424 -9.66 14.08 -17.42
N ASN A 425 -8.54 14.13 -16.68
CA ASN A 425 -8.36 14.92 -15.46
C ASN A 425 -9.54 14.74 -14.47
N ALA A 426 -10.04 13.50 -14.36
CA ALA A 426 -11.21 13.16 -13.57
C ALA A 426 -11.16 11.69 -13.10
N TYR A 427 -11.93 11.38 -12.06
CA TYR A 427 -12.22 9.97 -11.73
C TYR A 427 -13.19 9.39 -12.76
N VAL A 428 -12.81 8.27 -13.35
CA VAL A 428 -13.69 7.46 -14.20
C VAL A 428 -14.20 6.26 -13.41
N GLN A 429 -15.49 5.97 -13.54
CA GLN A 429 -16.09 4.81 -12.89
C GLN A 429 -15.66 3.53 -13.61
N LEU A 430 -15.17 2.56 -12.85
CA LEU A 430 -14.85 1.22 -13.34
C LEU A 430 -16.11 0.38 -13.33
N GLN A 431 -16.45 -0.18 -14.48
CA GLN A 431 -17.62 -1.01 -14.68
C GLN A 431 -17.22 -2.45 -14.99
N ARG A 432 -18.08 -3.37 -14.56
CA ARG A 432 -18.08 -4.74 -15.07
C ARG A 432 -18.50 -4.72 -16.56
N PRO A 433 -17.78 -5.40 -17.46
CA PRO A 433 -18.17 -5.49 -18.87
C PRO A 433 -19.63 -6.00 -19.04
N PRO A 434 -20.38 -5.49 -20.03
CA PRO A 434 -21.73 -5.94 -20.30
C PRO A 434 -21.72 -7.36 -20.87
N GLY A 435 -22.80 -8.11 -20.61
CA GLY A 435 -22.88 -9.55 -20.90
C GLY A 435 -22.75 -10.42 -19.65
N GLY A 436 -22.37 -9.84 -18.50
CA GLY A 436 -22.30 -10.56 -17.22
C GLY A 436 -21.42 -11.79 -17.32
N ASP A 437 -22.01 -12.96 -17.06
CA ASP A 437 -21.31 -14.23 -17.18
C ASP A 437 -21.07 -14.66 -18.63
N ALA A 438 -21.78 -14.11 -19.61
CA ALA A 438 -21.75 -14.61 -20.99
C ALA A 438 -20.40 -14.49 -21.70
N GLY A 439 -19.42 -13.74 -21.19
CA GLY A 439 -18.04 -13.90 -21.64
C GLY A 439 -17.12 -12.76 -21.27
N PHE A 440 -15.87 -13.13 -21.02
CA PHE A 440 -14.73 -12.25 -21.18
C PHE A 440 -14.71 -11.77 -22.64
N LEU A 441 -15.39 -10.66 -22.94
CA LEU A 441 -15.37 -10.10 -24.28
C LEU A 441 -13.93 -9.68 -24.59
N ASP A 442 -13.36 -10.22 -25.67
CA ASP A 442 -12.03 -9.81 -26.14
C ASP A 442 -12.00 -8.33 -26.49
N VAL A 443 -13.14 -7.81 -26.96
CA VAL A 443 -13.39 -6.37 -27.18
C VAL A 443 -14.75 -6.03 -26.56
N PRO A 444 -14.81 -5.44 -25.35
CA PRO A 444 -16.07 -4.94 -24.82
C PRO A 444 -16.57 -3.77 -25.70
N PRO A 445 -17.89 -3.52 -25.76
CA PRO A 445 -18.39 -2.31 -26.42
C PRO A 445 -17.81 -1.05 -25.77
N PRO A 446 -17.89 0.13 -26.43
CA PRO A 446 -17.49 1.38 -25.81
C PRO A 446 -18.22 1.60 -24.47
N ALA A 447 -17.48 1.99 -23.44
CA ALA A 447 -18.08 2.33 -22.16
C ALA A 447 -18.83 3.68 -22.24
N PRO A 448 -19.88 3.90 -21.43
CA PRO A 448 -20.52 5.20 -21.32
C PRO A 448 -19.52 6.32 -20.97
N ALA A 449 -19.85 7.57 -21.32
CA ALA A 449 -19.01 8.72 -21.00
C ALA A 449 -18.73 8.79 -19.48
N GLY A 450 -17.46 9.03 -19.12
CA GLY A 450 -17.00 9.04 -17.72
C GLY A 450 -16.84 7.65 -17.09
N GLN A 451 -17.04 6.57 -17.86
CA GLN A 451 -16.90 5.20 -17.39
C GLN A 451 -15.86 4.43 -18.21
N ARG A 452 -15.36 3.33 -17.65
CA ARG A 452 -14.43 2.41 -18.31
C ARG A 452 -14.76 0.99 -17.88
N PHE A 453 -14.79 0.06 -18.83
CA PHE A 453 -14.85 -1.36 -18.50
C PHE A 453 -13.49 -1.87 -17.99
N GLU A 454 -13.49 -2.54 -16.85
CA GLU A 454 -12.32 -3.28 -16.36
C GLU A 454 -12.44 -4.74 -16.82
N ARG A 455 -11.54 -5.17 -17.70
CA ARG A 455 -11.56 -6.53 -18.29
C ARG A 455 -11.52 -7.63 -17.22
N TYR A 456 -10.88 -7.37 -16.10
CA TYR A 456 -10.68 -8.33 -15.01
C TYR A 456 -11.49 -7.99 -13.75
N TYR A 457 -12.63 -7.30 -13.90
CA TYR A 457 -13.42 -6.80 -12.78
C TYR A 457 -13.70 -7.91 -11.74
N ASP A 458 -14.21 -9.06 -12.19
CA ASP A 458 -14.59 -10.20 -11.34
C ASP A 458 -13.41 -10.88 -10.60
N PHE A 459 -12.17 -10.64 -11.04
CA PHE A 459 -10.95 -11.18 -10.42
C PHE A 459 -10.21 -10.16 -9.57
N LYS A 460 -10.50 -8.86 -9.74
CA LYS A 460 -9.82 -7.77 -9.03
C LYS A 460 -10.66 -7.19 -7.91
N PHE A 461 -11.98 -7.21 -8.03
CA PHE A 461 -12.88 -6.50 -7.15
C PHE A 461 -13.98 -7.41 -6.58
N PRO A 462 -14.44 -7.14 -5.36
CA PRO A 462 -15.56 -7.87 -4.78
C PRO A 462 -16.84 -7.64 -5.59
N GLN A 463 -17.66 -8.69 -5.67
CA GLN A 463 -18.99 -8.66 -6.29
C GLN A 463 -20.07 -8.32 -5.26
N GLU A 464 -19.84 -8.71 -4.01
CA GLU A 464 -20.67 -8.35 -2.87
C GLU A 464 -19.76 -7.78 -1.78
N VAL A 465 -20.19 -6.69 -1.14
CA VAL A 465 -19.40 -5.94 -0.16
C VAL A 465 -20.13 -5.96 1.16
N ASP A 466 -19.40 -6.20 2.25
CA ASP A 466 -19.95 -6.24 3.60
C ASP A 466 -21.16 -7.20 3.72
N VAL A 467 -20.96 -8.46 3.35
CA VAL A 467 -21.97 -9.52 3.48
C VAL A 467 -21.51 -10.58 4.48
N PRO A 468 -22.44 -11.34 5.10
CA PRO A 468 -22.08 -12.48 5.94
C PRO A 468 -21.24 -13.51 5.16
N VAL A 469 -20.09 -13.87 5.71
CA VAL A 469 -19.16 -14.84 5.13
C VAL A 469 -18.52 -15.72 6.21
N PHE A 470 -18.14 -16.93 5.81
CA PHE A 470 -17.12 -17.70 6.48
C PHE A 470 -15.76 -17.39 5.84
N THR A 471 -14.88 -16.70 6.57
CA THR A 471 -13.49 -16.50 6.17
C THR A 471 -12.67 -17.71 6.59
N VAL A 472 -12.13 -18.42 5.60
CA VAL A 472 -11.28 -19.60 5.79
C VAL A 472 -9.87 -19.27 5.32
N PHE A 473 -8.85 -19.60 6.12
CA PHE A 473 -7.46 -19.32 5.77
C PHE A 473 -6.50 -20.38 6.31
N GLY A 474 -5.33 -20.46 5.68
CA GLY A 474 -4.44 -21.57 5.89
C GLY A 474 -3.14 -21.50 5.10
N THR A 475 -2.43 -22.61 5.11
CA THR A 475 -1.25 -22.84 4.27
C THR A 475 -1.42 -24.13 3.48
N PHE A 476 -0.66 -24.25 2.41
CA PHE A 476 -0.62 -25.44 1.59
C PHE A 476 0.82 -25.72 1.20
N ASN A 477 1.19 -26.99 1.21
CA ASN A 477 2.48 -27.46 0.72
C ASN A 477 2.26 -28.71 -0.15
N VAL A 478 2.72 -28.64 -1.40
CA VAL A 478 2.62 -29.75 -2.37
C VAL A 478 3.36 -30.99 -1.89
N THR A 479 4.49 -30.80 -1.21
CA THR A 479 5.42 -31.88 -0.87
C THR A 479 5.16 -32.52 0.49
N ASP A 480 4.48 -31.81 1.40
CA ASP A 480 4.27 -32.26 2.78
C ASP A 480 2.96 -31.72 3.37
N ASP A 481 1.98 -32.62 3.55
CA ASP A 481 0.69 -32.26 4.13
C ASP A 481 0.78 -31.89 5.62
N ALA A 482 1.87 -32.20 6.32
CA ALA A 482 2.03 -31.80 7.73
C ALA A 482 2.12 -30.27 7.91
N THR A 483 2.42 -29.53 6.84
CA THR A 483 2.43 -28.06 6.80
C THR A 483 1.33 -27.47 5.93
N SER A 484 0.44 -28.32 5.40
CA SER A 484 -0.86 -27.92 4.85
C SER A 484 -1.86 -27.82 6.01
N THR A 485 -2.51 -26.68 6.17
CA THR A 485 -3.41 -26.45 7.31
C THR A 485 -4.57 -25.55 6.95
N ILE A 486 -5.64 -25.68 7.73
CA ILE A 486 -6.72 -24.71 7.85
C ILE A 486 -6.65 -24.24 9.31
N TYR A 487 -6.27 -22.99 9.56
CA TYR A 487 -6.06 -22.51 10.92
C TYR A 487 -7.37 -22.45 11.70
N ASP A 488 -8.31 -21.66 11.18
CA ASP A 488 -9.64 -21.50 11.76
C ASP A 488 -10.63 -21.08 10.67
N VAL A 489 -11.92 -21.20 10.97
CA VAL A 489 -13.02 -20.68 10.16
C VAL A 489 -13.74 -19.61 10.95
N ARG A 490 -13.74 -18.39 10.42
CA ARG A 490 -14.36 -17.24 11.10
C ARG A 490 -15.66 -16.85 10.41
N THR A 491 -16.77 -16.95 11.14
CA THR A 491 -18.02 -16.31 10.73
C THR A 491 -17.92 -14.81 10.98
N THR A 492 -18.14 -14.02 9.92
CA THR A 492 -17.91 -12.59 9.95
C THR A 492 -18.73 -11.86 8.88
N ARG A 493 -18.65 -10.53 8.83
CA ARG A 493 -18.92 -9.77 7.61
C ARG A 493 -17.62 -9.54 6.84
N GLY A 494 -17.70 -9.62 5.52
CA GLY A 494 -16.57 -9.44 4.62
C GLY A 494 -17.05 -9.25 3.19
N ASN A 495 -16.13 -9.29 2.23
CA ASN A 495 -16.48 -9.14 0.83
C ASN A 495 -16.41 -10.49 0.11
N LEU A 496 -17.27 -10.70 -0.88
CA LEU A 496 -17.24 -11.89 -1.73
C LEU A 496 -16.68 -11.53 -3.11
N MET A 497 -15.57 -12.18 -3.45
CA MET A 497 -15.13 -12.31 -4.82
C MET A 497 -16.08 -13.21 -5.61
N ARG A 498 -15.99 -13.17 -6.95
CA ARG A 498 -16.71 -14.14 -7.78
C ARG A 498 -16.27 -15.57 -7.42
N LEU A 499 -17.23 -16.40 -7.04
CA LEU A 499 -17.00 -17.78 -6.66
C LEU A 499 -17.13 -18.70 -7.87
N TRP A 500 -16.13 -19.55 -8.07
CA TRP A 500 -16.09 -20.51 -9.18
C TRP A 500 -16.31 -21.90 -8.64
N GLU A 501 -17.25 -22.65 -9.21
CA GLU A 501 -17.61 -24.00 -8.78
C GLU A 501 -17.44 -24.96 -9.98
N PRO A 502 -16.24 -25.46 -10.27
CA PRO A 502 -15.97 -26.29 -11.44
C PRO A 502 -16.85 -27.53 -11.58
N ALA A 503 -17.44 -28.02 -10.49
CA ALA A 503 -18.39 -29.14 -10.54
C ALA A 503 -19.73 -28.78 -11.18
N ARG A 504 -20.05 -27.48 -11.31
CA ARG A 504 -21.26 -26.98 -11.97
C ARG A 504 -20.98 -26.77 -13.46
N PRO A 505 -21.72 -27.43 -14.38
CA PRO A 505 -21.46 -27.35 -15.82
C PRO A 505 -21.36 -25.92 -16.37
N GLU A 506 -22.21 -25.02 -15.90
CA GLU A 506 -22.22 -23.62 -16.29
C GLU A 506 -20.93 -22.88 -15.90
N HIS A 507 -20.43 -23.09 -14.68
CA HIS A 507 -19.16 -22.50 -14.23
C HIS A 507 -17.97 -23.12 -14.95
N PHE A 508 -18.00 -24.43 -15.17
CA PHE A 508 -16.96 -25.14 -15.91
C PHE A 508 -16.82 -24.62 -17.34
N ASP A 509 -17.95 -24.46 -18.04
CA ASP A 509 -17.97 -23.92 -19.40
C ASP A 509 -17.52 -22.46 -19.46
N LEU A 510 -17.88 -21.65 -18.45
CA LEU A 510 -17.40 -20.29 -18.31
C LEU A 510 -15.88 -20.21 -18.15
N MET A 511 -15.33 -21.02 -17.25
CA MET A 511 -13.89 -21.12 -17.05
C MET A 511 -13.20 -21.54 -18.35
N ARG A 512 -13.75 -22.55 -19.06
CA ARG A 512 -13.22 -23.06 -20.33
C ARG A 512 -13.21 -22.01 -21.44
N ARG A 513 -14.16 -21.07 -21.46
CA ARG A 513 -14.16 -19.94 -22.42
C ARG A 513 -13.12 -18.87 -22.09
N GLY A 514 -12.58 -18.84 -20.88
CA GLY A 514 -11.57 -17.88 -20.43
C GLY A 514 -10.14 -18.10 -20.96
N THR A 515 -9.95 -18.81 -22.08
CA THR A 515 -8.64 -19.19 -22.64
C THR A 515 -7.74 -18.03 -23.05
N GLY A 516 -8.29 -16.82 -23.23
CA GLY A 516 -7.58 -15.59 -23.60
C GLY A 516 -7.40 -14.57 -22.48
N VAL A 517 -7.86 -14.88 -21.26
CA VAL A 517 -7.75 -13.98 -20.10
C VAL A 517 -6.79 -14.56 -19.05
N ASP A 518 -5.93 -13.71 -18.49
CA ASP A 518 -4.98 -14.09 -17.42
C ASP A 518 -5.66 -14.71 -16.19
N GLY A 519 -6.99 -14.56 -16.09
CA GLY A 519 -7.83 -15.04 -15.01
C GLY A 519 -7.66 -16.51 -14.65
N PHE A 520 -7.58 -17.45 -15.60
CA PHE A 520 -7.44 -18.91 -15.35
C PHE A 520 -6.16 -19.54 -15.88
N ARG A 521 -5.32 -18.73 -16.53
CA ARG A 521 -4.05 -19.19 -17.13
C ARG A 521 -3.04 -19.56 -16.07
N ALA A 522 -2.98 -18.78 -14.99
CA ALA A 522 -2.00 -18.97 -13.93
C ALA A 522 -2.19 -20.26 -13.12
N GLY A 523 -3.36 -20.91 -13.15
CA GLY A 523 -3.64 -22.12 -12.37
C GLY A 523 -4.50 -21.85 -11.13
N TYR A 524 -5.48 -22.72 -10.89
CA TYR A 524 -6.44 -22.74 -9.77
C TYR A 524 -6.25 -24.06 -9.06
N ASP A 525 -5.04 -24.29 -8.56
CA ASP A 525 -4.63 -25.61 -8.13
C ASP A 525 -5.17 -25.97 -6.74
N LEU A 526 -5.64 -24.97 -6.00
CA LEU A 526 -6.28 -25.14 -4.70
C LEU A 526 -7.80 -24.97 -4.80
N HIS A 527 -8.51 -25.84 -4.10
CA HIS A 527 -9.96 -25.78 -3.99
C HIS A 527 -10.41 -25.94 -2.55
N LEU A 528 -11.56 -25.35 -2.23
CA LEU A 528 -12.17 -25.46 -0.93
C LEU A 528 -13.48 -26.24 -1.05
N ARG A 529 -13.55 -27.42 -0.43
CA ARG A 529 -14.79 -28.18 -0.32
C ARG A 529 -15.42 -27.89 1.04
N VAL A 530 -16.66 -27.43 1.01
CA VAL A 530 -17.43 -27.06 2.19
C VAL A 530 -18.60 -28.03 2.32
N THR A 531 -18.74 -28.64 3.50
CA THR A 531 -19.84 -29.52 3.88
C THR A 531 -20.63 -28.84 5.01
N TRP A 532 -21.94 -28.75 4.85
CA TRP A 532 -22.85 -28.23 5.87
C TRP A 532 -23.49 -29.36 6.66
N GLN A 533 -24.07 -29.04 7.82
CA GLN A 533 -24.73 -30.02 8.70
C GLN A 533 -25.96 -30.67 8.06
N ASP A 534 -26.56 -30.04 7.05
CA ASP A 534 -27.66 -30.63 6.24
C ASP A 534 -27.17 -31.67 5.21
N GLY A 535 -25.86 -31.91 5.14
CA GLY A 535 -25.22 -32.84 4.20
C GLY A 535 -24.96 -32.25 2.81
N SER A 536 -25.36 -31.01 2.55
CA SER A 536 -25.04 -30.34 1.30
C SER A 536 -23.54 -30.07 1.18
N VAL A 537 -23.03 -30.07 -0.06
CA VAL A 537 -21.60 -29.89 -0.36
C VAL A 537 -21.44 -28.93 -1.52
N ARG A 538 -20.48 -28.01 -1.41
CA ARG A 538 -20.03 -27.13 -2.50
C ARG A 538 -18.52 -27.18 -2.57
N THR A 539 -17.98 -27.05 -3.78
CA THR A 539 -16.52 -27.02 -3.99
C THR A 539 -16.15 -25.82 -4.84
N PHE A 540 -15.31 -24.95 -4.28
CA PHE A 540 -14.90 -23.70 -4.89
C PHE A 540 -13.47 -23.79 -5.42
N ALA A 541 -13.21 -23.28 -6.62
CA ALA A 541 -11.85 -23.06 -7.12
C ALA A 541 -11.30 -21.74 -6.60
N MET A 542 -10.05 -21.77 -6.14
CA MET A 542 -9.38 -20.59 -5.60
C MET A 542 -8.30 -20.10 -6.58
N PRO A 543 -8.09 -18.78 -6.72
CA PRO A 543 -7.11 -18.21 -7.65
C PRO A 543 -5.68 -18.32 -7.09
N TRP A 544 -5.25 -19.56 -6.84
CA TRP A 544 -3.95 -19.91 -6.29
C TRP A 544 -3.27 -20.93 -7.19
N HIS A 545 -2.16 -20.50 -7.78
CA HIS A 545 -1.25 -21.39 -8.47
C HIS A 545 -0.23 -21.96 -7.50
N VAL A 546 -0.11 -23.28 -7.48
CA VAL A 546 0.95 -23.97 -6.76
C VAL A 546 1.51 -25.07 -7.65
N SER A 547 2.65 -24.76 -8.26
CA SER A 547 3.28 -25.66 -9.23
C SER A 547 3.60 -27.03 -8.60
N PRO A 548 3.28 -28.15 -9.29
CA PRO A 548 3.69 -29.47 -8.84
C PRO A 548 5.21 -29.55 -8.68
N THR A 549 5.68 -30.12 -7.58
CA THR A 549 7.09 -30.28 -7.30
C THR A 549 7.32 -31.36 -6.25
N THR A 550 8.52 -31.95 -6.26
CA THR A 550 9.02 -32.83 -5.20
C THR A 550 10.11 -32.16 -4.35
N ASP A 551 10.47 -30.92 -4.69
CA ASP A 551 11.46 -30.13 -3.95
C ASP A 551 10.77 -29.51 -2.72
N PRO A 552 11.15 -29.90 -1.49
CA PRO A 552 10.49 -29.41 -0.28
C PRO A 552 10.73 -27.92 -0.01
N MET A 553 11.58 -27.27 -0.81
CA MET A 553 11.79 -25.83 -0.81
C MET A 553 10.80 -25.06 -1.70
N LYS A 554 9.92 -25.77 -2.41
CA LYS A 554 8.98 -25.21 -3.40
C LYS A 554 7.56 -25.70 -3.14
N GLY A 555 6.59 -25.12 -3.87
CA GLY A 555 5.19 -25.58 -3.81
C GLY A 555 4.48 -25.22 -2.51
N PHE A 556 4.90 -24.13 -1.85
CA PHE A 556 4.24 -23.59 -0.65
C PHE A 556 3.35 -22.39 -1.00
N ALA A 557 2.19 -22.28 -0.37
CA ALA A 557 1.32 -21.12 -0.47
C ALA A 557 0.64 -20.81 0.87
N THR A 558 0.48 -19.51 1.16
CA THR A 558 -0.45 -19.02 2.20
C THR A 558 -1.71 -18.53 1.49
N TRP A 559 -2.87 -18.94 1.96
CA TRP A 559 -4.14 -18.70 1.26
C TRP A 559 -5.25 -18.30 2.24
N ALA A 560 -6.23 -17.58 1.70
CA ALA A 560 -7.50 -17.30 2.36
C ALA A 560 -8.60 -17.24 1.32
N PHE A 561 -9.84 -17.49 1.75
CA PHE A 561 -11.01 -17.54 0.90
C PHE A 561 -12.27 -17.23 1.72
N ASN A 562 -13.16 -16.39 1.17
CA ASN A 562 -14.46 -16.12 1.77
C ASN A 562 -15.51 -17.01 1.11
N VAL A 563 -16.28 -17.72 1.92
CA VAL A 563 -17.45 -18.52 1.51
C VAL A 563 -18.70 -17.77 2.00
N PRO A 564 -19.80 -17.71 1.22
CA PRO A 564 -21.02 -17.05 1.68
C PRO A 564 -21.56 -17.75 2.93
N ASP A 565 -21.95 -16.97 3.93
CA ASP A 565 -22.74 -17.44 5.06
C ASP A 565 -24.22 -17.22 4.75
N ASP A 566 -24.87 -18.26 4.23
CA ASP A 566 -26.30 -18.26 3.91
C ASP A 566 -27.16 -18.78 5.08
N GLY A 567 -26.61 -18.77 6.30
CA GLY A 567 -27.29 -19.20 7.53
C GLY A 567 -27.24 -20.70 7.79
N ARG A 568 -26.64 -21.49 6.89
CA ARG A 568 -26.42 -22.92 7.13
C ARG A 568 -25.21 -23.15 8.03
N ALA A 569 -25.36 -24.02 9.03
CA ALA A 569 -24.27 -24.39 9.91
C ALA A 569 -23.22 -25.24 9.17
N LEU A 570 -21.95 -24.85 9.29
CA LEU A 570 -20.83 -25.61 8.75
C LEU A 570 -20.61 -26.90 9.56
N ASP A 571 -20.32 -27.99 8.86
CA ASP A 571 -19.86 -29.26 9.46
C ASP A 571 -18.36 -29.42 9.26
N ARG A 572 -17.89 -29.26 8.02
CA ARG A 572 -16.50 -29.54 7.64
C ARG A 572 -16.04 -28.69 6.48
N VAL A 573 -14.76 -28.30 6.52
CA VAL A 573 -14.06 -27.68 5.40
C VAL A 573 -12.83 -28.53 5.04
N GLU A 574 -12.67 -28.84 3.76
CA GLU A 574 -11.53 -29.58 3.23
C GLU A 574 -10.77 -28.73 2.20
N LEU A 575 -9.47 -28.59 2.39
CA LEU A 575 -8.56 -28.02 1.40
C LEU A 575 -8.16 -29.12 0.42
N LEU A 576 -8.44 -28.93 -0.87
CA LEU A 576 -8.09 -29.87 -1.92
C LEU A 576 -6.98 -29.32 -2.80
N TYR A 577 -6.05 -30.19 -3.19
CA TYR A 577 -5.11 -29.95 -4.27
C TYR A 577 -5.58 -30.66 -5.54
N ARG A 578 -5.86 -29.88 -6.57
CA ARG A 578 -6.23 -30.36 -7.90
C ARG A 578 -5.73 -29.34 -8.92
N PRO A 579 -4.60 -29.61 -9.60
CA PRO A 579 -4.14 -28.71 -10.63
C PRO A 579 -5.22 -28.49 -11.69
N LEU A 580 -5.56 -27.22 -11.92
CA LEU A 580 -6.65 -26.79 -12.80
C LEU A 580 -6.21 -25.53 -13.54
N CYS A 581 -6.21 -25.55 -14.86
CA CYS A 581 -5.81 -24.39 -15.65
C CYS A 581 -6.62 -24.33 -16.94
N VAL A 582 -6.59 -23.17 -17.60
CA VAL A 582 -7.25 -22.98 -18.89
C VAL A 582 -6.23 -22.40 -19.87
N TYR A 583 -5.96 -23.15 -20.94
CA TYR A 583 -5.13 -22.72 -22.05
C TYR A 583 -5.83 -23.05 -23.38
N THR A 584 -5.40 -22.40 -24.45
CA THR A 584 -5.84 -22.75 -25.81
C THR A 584 -5.55 -24.22 -26.10
N ALA A 585 -6.36 -24.83 -26.98
CA ALA A 585 -6.33 -26.27 -27.26
C ALA A 585 -4.98 -26.80 -27.81
N GLY A 586 -4.04 -25.92 -28.17
CA GLY A 586 -2.69 -26.29 -28.60
C GLY A 586 -1.70 -26.56 -27.45
N ILE A 587 -2.04 -26.25 -26.20
CA ILE A 587 -1.13 -26.37 -25.06
C ILE A 587 -1.52 -27.58 -24.19
N SER A 588 -0.64 -28.58 -24.20
CA SER A 588 -0.84 -29.88 -23.55
C SER A 588 -0.38 -29.90 -22.09
N TYR A 589 -1.04 -29.13 -21.22
CA TYR A 589 -0.91 -29.31 -19.77
C TYR A 589 -1.98 -30.26 -19.24
N SER A 590 -1.62 -31.14 -18.31
CA SER A 590 -2.56 -32.07 -17.67
C SER A 590 -3.65 -31.40 -16.83
N CYS A 591 -3.45 -30.13 -16.44
CA CYS A 591 -4.45 -29.30 -15.78
C CYS A 591 -5.44 -28.64 -16.73
N ASN A 592 -5.18 -28.64 -18.04
CA ASN A 592 -5.90 -27.80 -19.01
C ASN A 592 -7.31 -28.33 -19.26
N ILE A 593 -8.34 -27.68 -18.73
CA ILE A 593 -9.75 -28.03 -18.99
C ILE A 593 -10.24 -27.60 -20.37
N GLY A 594 -9.49 -26.74 -21.06
CA GLY A 594 -9.72 -26.37 -22.45
C GLY A 594 -9.35 -27.47 -23.45
N LEU A 595 -8.63 -28.51 -23.02
CA LEU A 595 -8.13 -29.57 -23.88
C LEU A 595 -9.00 -30.84 -23.74
N PRO A 596 -9.80 -31.21 -24.75
CA PRO A 596 -10.69 -32.38 -24.67
C PRO A 596 -9.98 -33.69 -24.35
N SER A 597 -8.72 -33.86 -24.80
CA SER A 597 -7.95 -35.09 -24.56
C SER A 597 -7.57 -35.31 -23.09
N ASN A 598 -7.66 -34.29 -22.23
CA ASN A 598 -7.48 -34.47 -20.79
C ASN A 598 -8.70 -35.13 -20.12
N GLY A 599 -9.85 -35.19 -20.80
CA GLY A 599 -11.07 -35.81 -20.29
C GLY A 599 -11.64 -35.18 -19.03
N ILE A 600 -11.25 -33.93 -18.71
CA ILE A 600 -11.76 -33.20 -17.55
C ILE A 600 -13.10 -32.57 -17.92
N THR A 601 -14.11 -32.85 -17.12
CA THR A 601 -15.49 -32.37 -17.22
C THR A 601 -15.94 -31.86 -15.87
N ALA A 602 -17.06 -31.14 -15.81
CA ALA A 602 -17.65 -30.72 -14.54
C ALA A 602 -17.92 -31.92 -13.61
N ALA A 603 -18.38 -33.05 -14.14
CA ALA A 603 -18.74 -34.22 -13.35
C ALA A 603 -17.53 -34.94 -12.70
N ASN A 604 -16.35 -34.90 -13.33
CA ASN A 604 -15.17 -35.65 -12.88
C ASN A 604 -13.97 -34.77 -12.48
N VAL A 605 -14.15 -33.44 -12.42
CA VAL A 605 -13.06 -32.49 -12.15
C VAL A 605 -12.33 -32.80 -10.84
N TYR A 606 -13.02 -33.37 -9.85
CA TYR A 606 -12.48 -33.70 -8.52
C TYR A 606 -12.10 -35.16 -8.30
N ASP A 607 -12.24 -36.05 -9.29
CA ASP A 607 -11.91 -37.48 -9.16
C ASP A 607 -10.44 -37.72 -8.79
N ARG A 608 -9.56 -36.78 -9.17
CA ARG A 608 -8.11 -36.81 -8.89
C ARG A 608 -7.68 -35.78 -7.85
N ALA A 609 -8.63 -35.16 -7.13
CA ALA A 609 -8.29 -34.19 -6.10
C ALA A 609 -7.74 -34.89 -4.85
N ARG A 610 -6.67 -34.34 -4.28
CA ARG A 610 -6.08 -34.80 -3.01
C ARG A 610 -6.55 -33.89 -1.88
N VAL A 611 -7.06 -34.45 -0.78
CA VAL A 611 -7.34 -33.68 0.43
C VAL A 611 -6.01 -33.40 1.15
N ALA A 612 -5.65 -32.12 1.28
CA ALA A 612 -4.39 -31.70 1.90
C ALA A 612 -4.56 -31.28 3.37
N ALA A 613 -5.73 -30.74 3.74
CA ALA A 613 -6.04 -30.37 5.11
C ALA A 613 -7.56 -30.44 5.37
N ARG A 614 -7.94 -30.61 6.64
CA ARG A 614 -9.33 -30.63 7.09
C ARG A 614 -9.51 -29.78 8.33
N TRP A 615 -10.61 -29.06 8.37
CA TRP A 615 -11.16 -28.42 9.57
C TRP A 615 -12.55 -29.01 9.82
N ILE A 616 -12.83 -29.35 11.07
CA ILE A 616 -14.12 -29.90 11.50
C ILE A 616 -14.68 -28.92 12.51
N ALA A 617 -15.96 -28.55 12.36
CA ALA A 617 -16.62 -27.66 13.29
C ALA A 617 -16.55 -28.23 14.72
N PRO A 618 -16.23 -27.40 15.73
CA PRO A 618 -16.38 -27.79 17.12
C PRO A 618 -17.82 -28.26 17.39
N ARG A 619 -17.96 -29.40 18.07
CA ARG A 619 -19.27 -29.96 18.46
C ARG A 619 -19.81 -29.33 19.72
#